data_AF-A0A542ZNJ5-F1
#
_entry.id   AF-A0A542ZNJ5-F1
#
_cell.length_a   1.000
_cell.length_b   1.000
_cell.length_c   1.000
_cell.angle_alpha   90.00
_cell.angle_beta   90.00
_cell.angle_gamma   90.00
#
_symmetry.space_group_name_H-M   'P 1'
#
loop_
_entity.id
_entity.type
_entity.pdbx_description
1 polymer ?
#
loop_
_entity_poly.entity_id
_entity_poly.type
_entity_poly.pdbx_seq_one_letter_code
_entity_poly.pdbx_strand_id
1 'polypeptide(L)' 'MAGPQGSDDYLTDGDLQFEIELVGELVVAATSSDGPLSQDEIDRLLGVVPSGAGARPPATPAP' A
#
# COMPACT_ATOMS: atom_id res chain seq x y z
N MET A 1 -7.52 -23.10 -17.21
CA MET A 1 -8.17 -22.40 -16.10
C MET A 1 -7.07 -21.66 -15.34
N ALA A 2 -6.97 -20.35 -15.51
CA ALA A 2 -6.00 -19.52 -14.78
C ALA A 2 -6.57 -19.24 -13.39
N GLY A 3 -5.87 -19.69 -12.34
CA GLY A 3 -6.18 -19.34 -10.94
C GLY A 3 -5.81 -17.88 -10.66
N PRO A 4 -6.29 -17.30 -9.56
CA PRO A 4 -6.01 -15.91 -9.22
C PRO A 4 -4.49 -15.77 -9.06
N GLN A 5 -3.90 -14.90 -9.88
CA GLN A 5 -2.50 -14.51 -9.77
C GLN A 5 -2.38 -13.58 -8.55
N GLY A 6 -2.53 -14.15 -7.35
CA GLY A 6 -1.90 -13.56 -6.18
C GLY A 6 -0.41 -13.61 -6.47
N SER A 7 0.26 -12.47 -6.45
CA SER A 7 1.70 -12.39 -6.52
C SER A 7 2.29 -13.10 -5.30
N ASP A 8 2.36 -14.43 -5.35
CA ASP A 8 3.25 -15.25 -4.52
C ASP A 8 4.68 -15.02 -5.01
N ASP A 9 5.11 -13.76 -4.91
CA ASP A 9 6.50 -13.40 -4.89
C ASP A 9 7.00 -13.95 -3.56
N TYR A 10 7.60 -15.14 -3.60
CA TYR A 10 8.18 -15.78 -2.43
C TYR A 10 9.22 -14.83 -1.86
N LEU A 11 8.81 -14.03 -0.88
CA LEU A 11 9.66 -13.11 -0.15
C LEU A 11 10.87 -13.91 0.32
N THR A 12 12.04 -13.57 -0.22
CA THR A 12 13.28 -14.13 0.33
C THR A 12 13.37 -13.68 1.79
N ASP A 13 13.98 -14.48 2.66
CA ASP A 13 13.96 -14.28 4.13
C ASP A 13 14.21 -12.83 4.57
N GLY A 14 15.04 -12.08 3.83
CA GLY A 14 15.27 -10.65 4.06
C GLY A 14 14.14 -9.70 3.65
N ASP A 15 13.49 -9.93 2.51
CA ASP A 15 12.34 -9.14 2.06
C ASP A 15 11.12 -9.39 2.97
N LEU A 16 10.96 -10.63 3.43
CA LEU A 16 9.90 -11.02 4.36
C LEU A 16 10.07 -10.31 5.71
N GLN A 17 11.29 -10.27 6.25
CA GLN A 17 11.58 -9.59 7.50
C GLN A 17 11.28 -8.09 7.41
N PHE A 18 11.64 -7.45 6.30
CA PHE A 18 11.34 -6.04 6.05
C PHE A 18 9.82 -5.78 6.02
N GLU A 19 9.05 -6.64 5.36
CA GLU A 19 7.58 -6.49 5.33
C GLU A 19 6.94 -6.67 6.72
N ILE A 20 7.43 -7.65 7.51
CA ILE A 20 6.93 -7.87 8.87
C ILE A 20 7.17 -6.63 9.75
N GLU A 21 8.36 -6.04 9.67
CA GLU A 21 8.70 -4.81 10.40
C GLU A 21 7.79 -3.66 9.96
N LEU A 22 7.64 -3.45 8.66
CA LEU A 22 6.79 -2.41 8.08
C LEU A 22 5.32 -2.53 8.51
N VAL A 23 4.76 -3.74 8.43
CA VAL A 23 3.37 -4.01 8.84
C VAL A 23 3.22 -3.83 10.36
N GLY A 24 4.21 -4.26 11.14
CA GLY A 24 4.23 -4.05 12.59
C GLY A 24 4.14 -2.57 12.95
N GLU A 25 4.97 -1.73 12.33
CA GLU A 25 4.93 -0.27 12.53
C GLU A 25 3.58 0.34 12.16
N LEU A 26 3.00 -0.08 11.03
CA LEU A 26 1.69 0.38 10.57
C LEU A 26 0.57 0.02 11.58
N VAL A 27 0.58 -1.21 12.11
CA VAL A 27 -0.39 -1.67 13.11
C VAL A 27 -0.25 -0.88 14.41
N VAL A 28 0.98 -0.64 14.87
CA VAL A 28 1.23 0.16 16.08
C VAL A 28 0.71 1.59 15.91
N ALA A 29 0.98 2.22 14.76
CA ALA A 29 0.48 3.56 14.46
C ALA A 29 -1.07 3.60 14.43
N ALA A 30 -1.69 2.61 13.77
CA ALA A 30 -3.15 2.55 13.66
C ALA A 30 -3.84 2.32 15.02
N THR A 31 -3.26 1.46 15.86
CA THR A 31 -3.81 1.15 17.19
C THR A 31 -3.56 2.25 18.22
N SER A 32 -2.53 3.07 18.01
CA SER A 32 -2.21 4.23 18.87
C SER A 32 -2.94 5.50 18.46
N SER A 33 -3.59 5.50 17.29
CA SER A 33 -4.39 6.62 16.79
C SER A 33 -5.81 6.55 17.36
N ASP A 34 -6.38 7.70 17.75
CA ASP A 34 -7.78 7.81 18.21
C ASP A 34 -8.82 7.59 17.10
N GLY A 35 -8.37 7.36 15.86
CA GLY A 35 -9.21 7.12 14.69
C GLY A 35 -8.39 6.58 13.51
N PRO A 36 -9.03 6.38 12.34
CA PRO A 36 -8.33 5.90 11.15
C PRO A 36 -7.12 6.77 10.80
N LEU A 37 -6.00 6.14 10.43
CA LEU A 37 -4.84 6.86 9.91
C LEU A 37 -5.20 7.60 8.63
N SER A 38 -4.65 8.81 8.47
CA SER A 38 -4.80 9.56 7.23
C SER A 38 -3.94 8.96 6.10
N GLN A 39 -4.33 9.16 4.85
CA GLN A 39 -3.59 8.67 3.69
C GLN A 39 -2.13 9.17 3.68
N ASP A 40 -1.90 10.44 4.02
CA ASP A 40 -0.56 11.03 4.09
C ASP A 40 0.31 10.39 5.19
N GLU A 41 -0.32 9.84 6.23
CA GLU A 41 0.38 9.16 7.33
C GLU A 41 0.71 7.72 6.97
N ILE A 42 -0.22 7.04 6.31
CA ILE A 42 0.00 5.72 5.73
C ILE A 42 1.11 5.78 4.68
N ASP A 43 1.07 6.76 3.77
CA ASP A 43 2.08 6.92 2.71
C ASP A 43 3.46 7.19 3.30
N ARG A 44 3.54 8.00 4.37
CA ARG A 44 4.80 8.24 5.10
C ARG A 44 5.34 6.97 5.76
N LEU A 45 4.48 6.19 6.42
CA LEU A 45 4.87 4.93 7.07
C LEU A 45 5.32 3.89 6.04
N LEU A 46 4.62 3.82 4.90
CA LEU A 46 4.94 2.91 3.81
C LEU A 46 6.08 3.39 2.90
N GLY A 47 6.62 4.60 3.14
CA GLY A 47 7.63 5.21 2.26
C GLY A 47 7.13 5.48 0.84
N VAL A 48 5.81 5.55 0.64
CA VAL A 48 5.19 5.81 -0.66
C VAL A 48 5.39 7.28 -0.99
N VAL A 49 6.12 7.54 -2.07
CA VAL A 49 6.24 8.89 -2.62
C VAL A 49 5.01 9.16 -3.48
N PRO A 50 4.28 10.28 -3.28
CA PRO A 50 3.13 10.60 -4.11
C PRO A 50 3.55 10.61 -5.57
N SER A 51 3.05 9.64 -6.33
CA SER A 51 3.27 9.59 -7.77
C SER A 51 2.43 10.70 -8.38
N GLY A 52 3.02 11.90 -8.46
CA GLY A 52 2.36 13.07 -9.01
C GLY A 52 1.77 12.75 -10.38
N ALA A 53 0.46 12.91 -10.51
CA ALA A 53 -0.28 12.86 -11.77
C ALA A 53 -0.33 11.49 -12.49
N GLY A 54 -0.93 10.50 -11.86
CA GLY A 54 -1.80 9.56 -12.58
C GLY A 54 -3.10 10.26 -13.00
N ALA A 55 -3.04 11.21 -13.94
CA ALA A 55 -4.24 11.83 -14.49
C ALA A 55 -5.13 10.71 -15.08
N ARG A 56 -6.27 10.42 -14.44
CA ARG A 56 -7.33 9.64 -15.07
C ARG A 56 -7.66 10.38 -16.39
N PRO A 57 -7.47 9.78 -17.58
CA PRO A 57 -7.86 10.44 -18.82
C PRO A 57 -9.35 10.80 -18.70
N PRO A 58 -9.79 11.99 -19.17
CA PRO A 58 -11.18 12.38 -19.08
C PRO A 58 -12.00 11.26 -19.75
N ALA A 59 -12.93 10.67 -18.99
CA ALA A 59 -13.87 9.72 -19.54
C ALA A 59 -14.63 10.46 -20.65
N THR A 60 -14.34 10.12 -21.91
CA THR A 60 -15.13 10.59 -23.04
C THR A 60 -16.58 10.18 -22.78
N PRO A 61 -17.54 11.12 -22.69
CA PRO A 61 -18.94 10.75 -22.57
C PRO A 61 -19.35 9.94 -23.82
N ALA A 62 -19.98 8.79 -23.59
CA ALA A 62 -20.54 7.96 -24.66
C ALA A 62 -21.64 8.74 -25.41
N PRO A 63 -21.81 8.51 -26.73
CA PRO A 63 -22.78 9.24 -27.56
C PRO A 63 -24.24 8.99 -27.16
#